data_AF-A0A7W1IYE8-F1
#
_entry.id   AF-A0A7W1IYE8-F1
#
_cell.length_a   1.000
_cell.length_b   1.000
_cell.length_c   1.000
_cell.angle_alpha   90.00
_cell.angle_beta   90.00
_cell.angle_gamma   90.00
#
_symmetry.space_group_name_H-M   'P 1'
#
loop_
_entity.id
_entity.type
_entity.pdbx_description
1 polymer ?
#
loop_
_entity_poly.entity_id
_entity_poly.type
_entity_poly.pdbx_seq_one_letter_code
_entity_poly.pdbx_strand_id
1 'polypeptide(L)'
;MENANTQILAEKIARLLQTEMQNADFYSLQSSLEKINERLDRIELQIAIQNPKSQVPNYKSFHSSQEKFADLEELADETINASQTEKACPYEPTAKPCDHCAMCSSRGF
;
A
#
# COMPACT_ATOMS: atom_id res chain seq x y z
N MET A 1 -36.50 -12.04 52.88
CA MET A 1 -36.44 -10.71 52.23
C MET A 1 -35.02 -10.11 52.18
N GLU A 2 -34.00 -10.74 52.77
CA GLU A 2 -32.63 -10.17 52.86
C GLU A 2 -31.79 -10.30 51.57
N ASN A 3 -32.12 -11.26 50.68
CA ASN A 3 -31.37 -11.54 49.45
C ASN A 3 -31.49 -10.45 48.37
N ALA A 4 -32.61 -9.72 48.34
CA ALA A 4 -32.84 -8.69 47.31
C ALA A 4 -31.92 -7.47 47.52
N ASN A 5 -31.73 -7.06 48.77
CA ASN A 5 -30.87 -5.91 49.09
C ASN A 5 -29.38 -6.21 48.87
N THR A 6 -28.95 -7.45 49.13
CA THR A 6 -27.58 -7.91 48.86
C THR A 6 -27.31 -8.00 47.36
N GLN A 7 -28.28 -8.45 46.55
CA GLN A 7 -28.18 -8.44 45.09
C GLN A 7 -28.08 -7.03 44.51
N ILE A 8 -28.91 -6.09 44.99
CA ILE A 8 -28.86 -4.68 44.55
C ILE A 8 -27.51 -4.06 44.90
N LEU A 9 -26.95 -4.38 46.07
CA LEU A 9 -25.64 -3.89 46.48
C LEU A 9 -24.53 -4.47 45.59
N ALA A 10 -24.56 -5.77 45.31
CA ALA A 10 -23.60 -6.42 44.42
C ALA A 10 -23.63 -5.84 43.00
N GLU A 11 -24.82 -5.57 42.45
CA GLU A 11 -24.97 -4.96 41.12
C GLU A 11 -24.41 -3.53 41.08
N LYS A 12 -24.64 -2.73 42.13
CA LYS A 12 -24.06 -1.38 42.23
C LYS A 12 -22.54 -1.41 42.29
N ILE A 13 -21.96 -2.34 43.05
CA ILE A 13 -20.51 -2.52 43.14
C ILE A 13 -19.94 -2.92 41.77
N ALA A 14 -20.58 -3.86 41.07
CA ALA A 14 -20.14 -4.29 39.74
C ALA A 14 -20.13 -3.13 38.72
N ARG A 15 -21.16 -2.26 38.73
CA ARG A 15 -21.22 -1.08 37.85
C ARG A 15 -20.13 -0.07 38.14
N LEU A 16 -19.83 0.18 39.42
CA LEU A 16 -18.76 1.10 39.81
C LEU A 16 -17.39 0.59 39.34
N LEU A 17 -17.10 -0.69 39.57
CA LEU A 17 -15.85 -1.32 39.12
C LEU A 17 -15.70 -1.28 37.59
N GLN A 18 -16.77 -1.57 36.85
CA GLN A 18 -16.74 -1.50 35.39
C GLN A 18 -16.47 -0.08 34.87
N THR A 19 -17.01 0.93 35.53
CA THR A 19 -16.80 2.34 35.18
C THR A 19 -15.36 2.76 35.48
N GLU A 20 -14.80 2.36 36.62
CA GLU A 20 -13.40 2.62 36.99
C GLU A 20 -12.42 1.93 36.06
N MET A 21 -12.69 0.69 35.64
CA MET A 21 -11.86 -0.03 34.67
C MET A 21 -11.88 0.67 33.30
N GLN A 22 -13.05 1.08 32.80
CA GLN A 22 -13.16 1.82 31.55
C GLN A 22 -12.41 3.16 31.60
N ASN A 23 -12.46 3.84 32.74
CA ASN A 23 -11.70 5.07 32.95
C ASN A 23 -10.19 4.81 32.96
N ALA A 24 -9.72 3.76 33.64
CA ALA A 24 -8.30 3.39 33.65
C ALA A 24 -7.76 3.07 32.25
N ASP A 25 -8.54 2.33 31.44
CA ASP A 25 -8.22 2.04 30.06
C ASP A 25 -8.19 3.33 29.21
N PHE A 26 -9.14 4.24 29.42
CA PHE A 26 -9.17 5.54 28.76
C PHE A 26 -7.95 6.40 29.10
N TYR A 27 -7.55 6.46 30.38
CA TYR A 27 -6.33 7.17 30.81
C TYR A 27 -5.06 6.56 30.22
N SER A 28 -5.00 5.23 30.10
CA SER A 28 -3.87 4.53 29.47
C SER A 28 -3.75 4.85 27.97
N LEU A 29 -4.89 4.94 27.27
CA LEU A 29 -4.96 5.34 25.88
C LEU A 29 -4.56 6.81 25.71
N GLN A 30 -5.08 7.69 26.55
CA GLN A 30 -4.74 9.12 26.55
C GLN A 30 -3.24 9.33 26.77
N SER A 31 -2.64 8.66 27.75
CA SER A 31 -1.20 8.71 28.00
C SER A 31 -0.39 8.18 26.81
N SER A 32 -0.88 7.14 26.14
CA SER A 32 -0.23 6.59 24.95
C SER A 32 -0.26 7.56 23.77
N LEU A 33 -1.38 8.27 23.56
CA LEU A 33 -1.51 9.31 22.54
C LEU A 33 -0.59 10.49 22.83
N GLU A 34 -0.51 10.93 24.08
CA GLU A 34 0.39 12.00 24.50
C GLU A 34 1.86 11.65 24.22
N LYS A 35 2.28 10.43 24.57
CA LYS A 35 3.63 9.93 24.25
C LYS A 35 3.91 9.85 22.74
N ILE A 36 2.90 9.55 21.92
CA ILE A 36 3.04 9.55 20.46
C ILE A 36 3.28 10.97 19.96
N ASN A 37 2.47 11.93 20.41
CA ASN A 37 2.61 13.34 20.03
C ASN A 37 4.00 13.89 20.42
N GLU A 38 4.46 13.64 21.65
CA GLU A 38 5.79 14.08 22.08
C GLU A 38 6.93 13.46 21.25
N ARG A 39 6.75 12.25 20.73
CA ARG A 39 7.74 11.60 19.87
C ARG A 39 7.73 12.20 18.47
N LEU A 40 6.55 12.55 17.94
CA LEU A 40 6.42 13.23 16.66
C LEU A 40 7.08 14.62 16.71
N ASP A 41 6.80 15.40 17.75
CA ASP A 41 7.42 16.72 17.94
C ASP A 41 8.96 16.62 17.96
N ARG A 42 9.49 15.60 18.67
CA ARG A 42 10.94 15.33 18.71
C ARG A 42 11.50 14.95 17.34
N ILE A 43 10.80 14.14 16.56
CA ILE A 43 11.23 13.75 15.21
C ILE A 43 11.21 14.97 14.29
N GLU A 44 10.15 15.79 14.34
CA GLU A 44 10.03 17.00 13.52
C GLU A 44 11.15 17.99 13.82
N LEU A 45 11.44 18.23 15.11
CA LEU A 45 12.57 19.06 15.53
C LEU A 45 13.90 18.48 15.05
N GLN A 46 14.11 17.17 15.17
CA GLN A 46 15.34 16.53 14.71
C GLN A 46 15.51 16.62 13.20
N ILE A 47 14.44 16.42 12.41
CA ILE A 47 14.46 16.57 10.95
C ILE A 47 14.78 18.03 10.57
N ALA A 48 14.14 19.00 11.23
CA ALA A 48 14.38 20.41 10.99
C ALA A 48 15.83 20.83 11.29
N ILE A 49 16.44 20.28 12.34
CA ILE A 49 17.83 20.56 12.72
C ILE A 49 18.82 19.83 11.80
N GLN A 50 18.54 18.57 11.44
CA GLN A 50 19.46 17.76 10.63
C GLN A 50 19.44 18.13 9.14
N ASN A 51 18.41 18.80 8.64
CA ASN A 51 18.31 19.20 7.23
C ASN A 51 17.66 20.59 7.04
N PRO A 52 18.40 21.71 7.22
CA PRO A 52 17.90 23.03 6.85
C PRO A 52 17.73 23.20 5.32
N LYS A 53 18.16 22.21 4.52
CA LYS A 53 18.02 22.14 3.06
C LYS A 53 17.78 20.71 2.60
N SER A 54 16.67 20.08 2.94
CA SER A 54 16.22 18.91 2.17
C SER A 54 15.62 19.41 0.84
N GLN A 55 16.47 19.88 -0.06
CA GLN A 55 16.27 19.53 -1.46
C GLN A 55 16.44 18.02 -1.44
N VAL A 56 15.34 17.27 -1.43
CA VAL A 56 15.38 15.81 -1.58
C VAL A 56 16.32 15.54 -2.75
N PRO A 57 17.55 15.03 -2.54
CA PRO A 57 18.27 14.47 -3.65
C PRO A 57 17.36 13.32 -4.03
N ASN A 58 16.81 13.35 -5.25
CA ASN A 58 16.17 12.20 -5.83
C ASN A 58 17.25 11.13 -5.90
N TYR A 59 17.45 10.43 -4.79
CA TYR A 59 18.35 9.32 -4.68
C TYR A 59 17.62 8.27 -5.49
N LYS A 60 17.93 8.23 -6.80
CA LYS A 60 17.63 7.09 -7.64
C LYS A 60 18.20 5.92 -6.86
N SER A 61 17.34 5.26 -6.10
CA SER A 61 17.70 4.09 -5.33
C SER A 61 17.94 3.05 -6.38
N PHE A 62 19.20 2.93 -6.80
CA PHE A 62 19.66 1.88 -7.70
C PHE A 62 19.53 0.56 -6.94
N HIS A 63 18.31 0.08 -6.84
CA HIS A 63 18.02 -1.25 -6.34
C HIS A 63 18.30 -2.21 -7.48
N SER A 64 18.96 -3.34 -7.22
CA SER A 64 19.34 -4.32 -8.26
C SER A 64 18.14 -4.85 -9.06
N SER A 65 16.92 -4.74 -8.53
CA SER A 65 15.70 -5.04 -9.29
C SER A 65 15.41 -4.05 -10.42
N GLN A 66 15.98 -2.85 -10.42
CA GLN A 66 15.83 -1.84 -11.48
C GLN A 66 16.57 -2.23 -12.75
N GLU A 67 17.69 -2.93 -12.66
CA GLU A 67 18.38 -3.48 -13.84
C GLU A 67 17.50 -4.49 -14.58
N LYS A 68 16.77 -5.34 -13.85
CA LYS A 68 15.82 -6.28 -14.44
C LYS A 68 14.67 -5.59 -15.18
N PHE A 69 14.29 -4.38 -14.78
CA PHE A 69 13.26 -3.63 -15.49
C PHE A 69 13.79 -3.05 -16.81
N ALA A 70 15.09 -2.73 -16.90
CA ALA A 70 15.71 -2.30 -18.16
C ALA A 70 15.77 -3.45 -19.18
N ASP A 71 16.14 -4.66 -18.73
CA ASP A 71 16.13 -5.85 -19.60
C ASP A 71 14.71 -6.17 -20.11
N LEU A 72 13.70 -5.97 -19.25
CA LEU A 72 12.30 -6.18 -19.61
C LEU A 72 11.77 -5.09 -20.57
N GLU A 73 12.27 -3.86 -20.46
CA GLU A 73 11.95 -2.76 -21.37
C GLU A 73 12.50 -3.03 -22.78
N GLU A 74 13.75 -3.49 -22.87
CA GLU A 74 14.38 -3.88 -24.15
C GLU A 74 13.60 -5.02 -24.84
N LEU A 75 13.19 -6.04 -24.08
CA LEU A 75 12.38 -7.14 -24.61
C LEU A 75 10.98 -6.68 -25.06
N ALA A 76 10.36 -5.75 -24.33
CA ALA A 76 9.07 -5.20 -24.69
C ALA A 76 9.17 -4.39 -25.98
N ASP A 77 10.20 -3.57 -26.13
CA ASP A 77 10.47 -2.81 -27.35
C ASP A 77 10.73 -3.72 -28.55
N GLU A 78 11.49 -4.81 -28.39
CA GLU A 78 11.69 -5.81 -29.45
C GLU A 78 10.36 -6.45 -29.87
N THR A 79 9.50 -6.80 -28.91
CA THR A 79 8.18 -7.39 -29.18
C THR A 79 7.24 -6.41 -29.88
N ILE A 80 7.23 -5.15 -29.47
CA ILE A 80 6.41 -4.10 -30.08
C ILE A 80 6.92 -3.82 -31.50
N ASN A 81 8.23 -3.71 -31.71
CA ASN A 81 8.80 -3.52 -33.04
C ASN A 81 8.52 -4.72 -33.95
N ALA A 82 8.60 -5.95 -33.44
CA ALA A 82 8.23 -7.16 -34.17
C ALA A 82 6.74 -7.15 -34.58
N SER A 83 5.85 -6.75 -33.66
CA SER A 83 4.41 -6.61 -33.96
C SER A 83 4.10 -5.52 -35.00
N GLN A 84 4.88 -4.44 -35.05
CA GLN A 84 4.72 -3.40 -36.08
C GLN A 84 5.16 -3.87 -37.47
N THR A 85 5.99 -4.91 -37.54
CA THR A 85 6.37 -5.57 -38.80
C THR A 85 5.44 -6.73 -39.19
N GLU A 86 4.32 -6.93 -38.47
CA GLU A 86 3.34 -7.95 -38.81
C GLU A 86 2.90 -7.82 -40.26
N LYS A 87 3.16 -8.89 -41.02
CA LYS A 87 2.89 -8.97 -42.45
C LYS A 87 1.38 -8.81 -42.66
N ALA A 88 0.99 -7.90 -43.55
CA ALA A 88 -0.41 -7.79 -43.96
C ALA A 88 -0.93 -9.16 -44.42
N CYS A 89 -2.12 -9.56 -43.97
CA CYS A 89 -2.70 -10.84 -44.34
C CYS A 89 -2.92 -10.89 -45.87
N PRO A 90 -2.32 -11.83 -46.61
CA PRO A 90 -2.46 -11.88 -48.08
C PRO A 90 -3.87 -12.22 -48.55
N TYR A 91 -4.76 -12.62 -47.62
CA TYR A 91 -6.16 -12.96 -47.89
C TYR A 91 -7.14 -11.87 -47.44
N GLU A 92 -6.66 -10.83 -46.75
CA GLU A 92 -7.49 -9.70 -46.32
C GLU A 92 -7.46 -8.60 -47.40
N PRO A 93 -8.59 -8.33 -48.10
CA PRO A 93 -8.61 -7.39 -49.22
C PRO A 93 -8.34 -5.93 -48.79
N THR A 94 -8.42 -5.62 -47.50
CA THR A 94 -8.18 -4.27 -46.96
C THR A 94 -6.75 -4.03 -46.46
N ALA A 95 -5.81 -4.96 -46.71
CA ALA A 95 -4.39 -4.84 -46.34
C ALA A 95 -4.15 -4.47 -44.86
N LYS A 96 -5.02 -4.92 -43.97
CA LYS A 96 -4.89 -4.69 -42.53
C LYS A 96 -3.74 -5.54 -41.96
N PRO A 97 -3.11 -5.09 -40.86
CA PRO A 97 -2.20 -5.93 -40.07
C PRO A 97 -2.87 -7.26 -39.70
N CYS A 98 -2.09 -8.33 -39.62
CA CYS A 98 -2.62 -9.67 -39.39
C CYS A 98 -3.07 -9.83 -37.92
N ASP A 99 -4.38 -9.86 -37.68
CA ASP A 99 -4.95 -10.08 -36.33
C ASP A 99 -4.79 -11.53 -35.81
N HIS A 100 -3.83 -12.32 -36.32
CA HIS A 100 -3.56 -13.70 -35.91
C HIS A 100 -4.83 -14.56 -35.78
N CYS A 101 -5.76 -14.39 -36.72
CA CYS A 101 -6.97 -15.20 -36.77
C CYS A 101 -6.59 -16.67 -36.98
N ALA A 102 -7.53 -17.59 -36.72
CA ALA A 102 -7.27 -19.04 -36.82
C ALA A 102 -6.65 -19.49 -38.17
N MET A 103 -6.89 -18.74 -39.24
CA MET A 103 -6.33 -19.00 -40.58
C MET A 103 -4.85 -18.61 -40.75
N CYS A 104 -4.36 -17.60 -40.01
CA CYS A 104 -2.97 -17.13 -40.06
C CYS A 104 -2.11 -17.86 -39.02
N SER A 105 -2.63 -18.02 -37.81
CA SER A 105 -1.96 -18.71 -36.70
C SER A 105 -1.65 -20.18 -36.99
N SER A 106 -2.48 -20.85 -37.80
CA SER A 106 -2.25 -22.25 -38.21
C SER A 106 -1.15 -22.40 -39.28
N ARG A 107 -0.74 -21.31 -39.94
CA ARG A 107 0.25 -21.31 -41.03
C ARG A 107 1.58 -20.65 -40.64
N GLY A 108 1.71 -20.21 -39.38
CA GLY A 108 2.93 -19.56 -38.89
C GLY A 108 3.12 -18.14 -39.41
N PHE A 109 2.01 -17.42 -39.63
CA PHE A 109 1.98 -15.97 -39.85
C PHE A 109 1.47 -15.26 -38.62
#